data_AF-A0AAD2QDD0-F1
#
_entry.id   AF-A0AAD2QDD0-F1
#
_cell.length_a   1.000
_cell.length_b   1.000
_cell.length_c   1.000
_cell.angle_alpha   90.00
_cell.angle_beta   90.00
_cell.angle_gamma   90.00
#
_symmetry.space_group_name_H-M   'P 1'
#
loop_
_entity.id
_entity.type
_entity.pdbx_description
1 polymer ?
#
loop_
_entity_poly.entity_id
_entity_poly.type
_entity_poly.pdbx_seq_one_letter_code
_entity_poly.pdbx_strand_id
1 'polypeptide(L)'
;MTDRQLTILAALNLMVAVGAGAFGAHGLKRMLTPELLSVWQTGVLYHLIHALGLFVVALLGARYGSSLLSAAGVVMFVGIVLFSGSLYVLSLTGTHWLGAVTPFGGVAFLASWGMVALAAYRAQG
;
A
#
# COMPACT_ATOMS: atom_id res chain seq x y z
N MET A 1 -11.13 12.43 -0.80
CA MET A 1 -9.94 13.05 -0.18
C MET A 1 -9.38 14.08 -1.14
N THR A 2 -8.96 15.24 -0.64
CA THR A 2 -8.23 16.22 -1.46
C THR A 2 -6.81 15.73 -1.75
N ASP A 3 -6.15 16.30 -2.75
CA ASP A 3 -4.78 15.90 -3.11
C ASP A 3 -3.81 16.10 -1.93
N ARG A 4 -3.98 17.21 -1.17
CA ARG A 4 -3.21 17.45 0.06
C ARG A 4 -3.38 16.33 1.08
N GLN A 5 -4.60 15.84 1.28
CA GLN A 5 -4.85 14.74 2.21
C GLN A 5 -4.18 13.44 1.73
N LEU A 6 -4.22 13.17 0.42
CA LEU A 6 -3.54 12.02 -0.18
C LEU A 6 -2.01 12.12 -0.05
N THR A 7 -1.43 13.31 -0.25
CA THR A 7 0.01 13.54 -0.04
C THR A 7 0.42 13.27 1.40
N ILE A 8 -0.35 13.76 2.38
CA ILE A 8 -0.09 13.48 3.81
C ILE A 8 -0.17 11.99 4.09
N LEU A 9 -1.22 11.32 3.58
CA LEU A 9 -1.40 9.89 3.76
C LEU A 9 -0.24 9.10 3.14
N ALA A 10 0.20 9.47 1.94
CA ALA A 10 1.33 8.85 1.26
C ALA A 10 2.64 8.99 2.07
N ALA A 11 2.92 10.20 2.59
CA ALA A 11 4.09 10.47 3.41
C ALA A 11 4.10 9.64 4.70
N LEU A 12 2.97 9.58 5.40
CA LEU A 12 2.84 8.78 6.63
C LEU A 12 3.00 7.28 6.34
N ASN A 13 2.41 6.77 5.26
CA ASN A 13 2.60 5.37 4.86
C ASN A 13 4.05 5.07 4.49
N LEU A 14 4.74 5.95 3.76
CA LEU A 14 6.17 5.77 3.48
C LEU A 14 7.01 5.77 4.75
N MET A 15 6.73 6.67 5.70
CA MET A 15 7.42 6.69 6.98
C MET A 15 7.27 5.35 7.71
N VAL A 16 6.05 4.79 7.76
CA VAL A 16 5.78 3.47 8.36
C VAL A 16 6.48 2.36 7.58
N ALA A 17 6.41 2.38 6.25
CA ALA A 17 7.00 1.35 5.39
C ALA A 17 8.53 1.30 5.51
N VAL A 18 9.19 2.46 5.55
CA VAL A 18 10.64 2.58 5.81
C VAL A 18 10.98 2.06 7.19
N GLY A 19 10.22 2.44 8.22
CA GLY A 19 10.38 1.93 9.58
C GLY A 19 10.22 0.40 9.66
N ALA A 20 9.20 -0.15 9.01
CA ALA A 20 8.97 -1.60 8.93
C ALA A 20 10.11 -2.32 8.19
N GLY A 21 10.66 -1.75 7.13
CA GLY A 21 11.82 -2.28 6.43
C GLY A 21 13.07 -2.33 7.30
N ALA A 22 13.38 -1.22 7.98
CA ALA A 22 14.50 -1.14 8.92
C ALA A 22 14.36 -2.13 10.07
N PHE A 23 13.15 -2.22 10.65
CA PHE A 23 12.82 -3.16 11.72
C PHE A 23 12.95 -4.62 11.27
N GLY A 24 12.49 -4.94 10.05
CA GLY A 24 12.67 -6.27 9.46
C GLY A 24 14.14 -6.65 9.30
N ALA A 25 14.96 -5.74 8.76
CA ALA A 25 16.36 -6.00 8.47
C ALA A 25 17.25 -6.14 9.72
N HIS A 26 16.95 -5.37 10.78
CA HIS A 26 17.80 -5.29 11.97
C HIS A 26 17.19 -5.97 13.20
N GLY A 27 15.89 -5.79 13.44
CA GLY A 27 15.18 -6.29 14.63
C GLY A 27 14.67 -7.71 14.46
N LEU A 28 14.00 -8.01 13.34
CA LEU A 28 13.29 -9.28 13.17
C LEU A 28 14.15 -10.40 12.57
N LYS A 29 15.27 -10.08 11.91
CA LYS A 29 16.11 -11.07 11.20
C LYS A 29 16.58 -12.24 12.07
N ARG A 30 16.75 -12.03 13.38
CA ARG A 30 17.17 -13.08 14.34
C ARG A 30 16.01 -13.69 15.13
N MET A 31 14.80 -13.12 15.01
CA MET A 31 13.62 -13.52 15.78
C MET A 31 12.66 -14.38 14.95
N LEU A 32 12.59 -14.13 13.63
CA LEU A 32 11.69 -14.85 12.72
C LEU A 32 12.42 -15.94 11.97
N THR A 33 11.69 -16.99 11.59
CA THR A 33 12.20 -17.97 10.62
C THR A 33 12.43 -17.30 9.26
N PRO A 34 13.29 -17.87 8.39
CA PRO A 34 13.52 -17.33 7.05
C PRO A 34 12.22 -17.13 6.25
N GLU A 35 11.25 -18.03 6.40
CA GLU A 35 9.96 -17.99 5.72
C GLU A 35 9.13 -16.78 6.21
N LEU A 36 8.96 -16.61 7.52
CA LEU A 36 8.19 -15.49 8.08
C LEU A 36 8.87 -14.14 7.84
N LEU A 37 10.21 -14.11 7.81
CA LEU A 37 10.97 -12.92 7.43
C LEU A 37 10.73 -12.56 5.95
N SER A 38 10.69 -13.55 5.04
CA SER A 38 10.36 -13.34 3.63
C SER A 38 8.94 -12.78 3.45
N VAL A 39 7.98 -13.28 4.25
CA VAL A 39 6.60 -12.74 4.29
C VAL A 39 6.59 -11.28 4.73
N TRP A 40 7.34 -10.92 5.78
CA TRP A 40 7.46 -9.55 6.26
C TRP A 40 8.02 -8.63 5.17
N GLN A 41 9.11 -9.05 4.52
CA GLN A 41 9.75 -8.28 3.45
C GLN A 41 8.83 -8.11 2.24
N THR A 42 8.01 -9.11 1.92
CA THR A 42 6.95 -8.97 0.90
C THR A 42 5.95 -7.88 1.30
N GLY A 43 5.49 -7.87 2.56
CA GLY A 43 4.64 -6.82 3.10
C GLY A 43 5.27 -5.42 2.98
N VAL A 44 6.56 -5.28 3.32
CA VAL A 44 7.32 -4.02 3.19
C VAL A 44 7.40 -3.56 1.74
N LEU A 45 7.76 -4.46 0.81
CA LEU A 45 7.88 -4.13 -0.61
C LEU A 45 6.57 -3.57 -1.17
N TYR A 46 5.45 -4.25 -0.92
CA TYR A 46 4.14 -3.80 -1.39
C TYR A 46 3.70 -2.50 -0.71
N HIS A 47 4.01 -2.31 0.58
CA HIS A 47 3.72 -1.07 1.29
C HIS A 47 4.47 0.11 0.66
N LEU A 48 5.78 -0.02 0.43
CA LEU A 48 6.61 1.03 -0.19
C LEU A 48 6.10 1.39 -1.59
N ILE A 49 5.88 0.39 -2.46
CA ILE A 49 5.43 0.61 -3.84
C ILE A 49 4.08 1.34 -3.88
N HIS A 50 3.10 0.90 -3.08
CA HIS A 50 1.76 1.47 -3.14
C HIS A 50 1.63 2.77 -2.34
N ALA A 51 2.50 3.01 -1.35
CA ALA A 51 2.65 4.32 -0.71
C ALA A 51 3.27 5.35 -1.67
N LEU A 52 4.26 4.97 -2.49
CA LEU A 52 4.70 5.80 -3.62
C LEU A 52 3.56 5.99 -4.64
N GLY A 53 2.78 4.94 -4.89
CA GLY A 53 1.56 5.01 -5.69
C GLY A 53 0.57 6.08 -5.19
N LEU A 54 0.39 6.23 -3.88
CA LEU A 54 -0.44 7.31 -3.31
C LEU A 54 0.06 8.71 -3.67
N PHE A 55 1.38 8.94 -3.70
CA PHE A 55 1.95 10.21 -4.20
C PHE A 55 1.60 10.43 -5.66
N VAL A 56 1.77 9.39 -6.49
CA VAL A 56 1.41 9.46 -7.92
C VAL A 56 -0.07 9.80 -8.08
N VAL A 57 -0.95 9.13 -7.35
CA VAL A 57 -2.40 9.41 -7.39
C VAL A 57 -2.72 10.84 -6.96
N ALA A 58 -2.07 11.34 -5.90
CA ALA A 58 -2.26 12.74 -5.46
C ALA A 58 -1.82 13.75 -6.52
N LEU A 59 -0.67 13.51 -7.18
CA LEU A 59 -0.16 14.39 -8.24
C LEU A 59 -1.06 14.37 -9.48
N LEU A 60 -1.56 13.19 -9.88
CA LEU A 60 -2.51 13.08 -10.98
C LEU A 60 -3.86 13.70 -10.62
N GLY A 61 -4.30 13.58 -9.37
CA GLY A 61 -5.51 14.22 -8.83
C GLY A 61 -5.44 15.73 -8.98
N ALA A 62 -4.32 16.33 -8.56
CA ALA A 62 -4.07 17.75 -8.71
C ALA A 62 -4.00 18.20 -10.17
N ARG A 63 -3.51 17.34 -11.08
CA ARG A 63 -3.39 17.64 -12.51
C ARG A 63 -4.74 17.57 -13.24
N TYR A 64 -5.55 16.56 -12.95
CA TYR A 64 -6.76 16.26 -13.73
C TYR A 64 -8.06 16.66 -13.04
N GLY A 65 -8.04 17.02 -11.75
CA GLY A 65 -9.25 17.42 -11.00
C GLY A 65 -10.30 16.31 -10.88
N SER A 66 -9.90 15.03 -10.93
CA SER A 66 -10.81 13.90 -11.04
C SER A 66 -11.15 13.27 -9.69
N SER A 67 -12.44 13.23 -9.34
CA SER A 67 -12.94 12.53 -8.15
C SER A 67 -12.66 11.02 -8.17
N LEU A 68 -12.48 10.45 -9.37
CA LEU A 68 -12.10 9.05 -9.53
C LEU A 68 -10.68 8.78 -8.98
N LEU A 69 -9.76 9.75 -9.09
CA LEU A 69 -8.42 9.65 -8.51
C LEU A 69 -8.46 9.77 -6.99
N SER A 70 -9.33 10.61 -6.44
CA SER A 70 -9.57 10.65 -5.00
C SER A 70 -10.05 9.29 -4.46
N ALA A 71 -10.96 8.62 -5.19
CA ALA A 71 -11.43 7.30 -4.84
C ALA A 71 -10.32 6.24 -5.00
N ALA A 72 -9.53 6.32 -6.07
CA ALA A 72 -8.38 5.43 -6.28
C ALA A 72 -7.40 5.51 -5.10
N GLY A 73 -7.10 6.71 -4.60
CA GLY A 73 -6.24 6.90 -3.43
C GLY A 73 -6.77 6.22 -2.16
N VAL A 74 -8.08 6.26 -1.92
CA VAL A 74 -8.70 5.54 -0.79
C VAL A 74 -8.59 4.03 -0.96
N VAL A 75 -8.91 3.53 -2.16
CA VAL A 75 -8.83 2.10 -2.47
C VAL A 75 -7.38 1.59 -2.36
N MET A 76 -6.41 2.37 -2.81
CA MET A 76 -4.98 2.10 -2.66
C MET A 76 -4.59 1.95 -1.20
N PHE A 77 -5.00 2.88 -0.35
CA PHE A 77 -4.70 2.84 1.09
C PHE A 77 -5.33 1.64 1.79
N VAL A 78 -6.59 1.31 1.46
CA VAL A 78 -7.24 0.08 1.95
C VAL A 78 -6.43 -1.14 1.51
N GLY A 79 -5.93 -1.16 0.27
CA GLY A 79 -5.02 -2.18 -0.22
C GLY A 79 -3.76 -2.32 0.62
N ILE A 80 -3.12 -1.21 1.01
CA ILE A 80 -1.92 -1.22 1.88
C ILE A 80 -2.24 -1.87 3.23
N VAL A 81 -3.33 -1.45 3.86
CA VAL A 81 -3.74 -1.98 5.17
C VAL A 81 -4.03 -3.48 5.08
N LEU A 82 -4.82 -3.91 4.09
CA LEU A 82 -5.24 -5.31 3.96
C LEU A 82 -4.11 -6.22 3.48
N PHE A 83 -3.24 -5.76 2.58
CA PHE A 83 -2.15 -6.57 2.05
C PHE A 83 -0.93 -6.54 2.97
N SER A 84 -0.35 -5.36 3.18
CA SER A 84 0.89 -5.24 3.96
C SER A 84 0.64 -5.42 5.45
N GLY A 85 -0.45 -4.85 5.97
CA GLY A 85 -0.82 -5.01 7.38
C GLY A 85 -1.08 -6.46 7.78
N SER A 86 -1.80 -7.23 6.95
CA SER A 86 -2.04 -8.66 7.23
C SER A 86 -0.73 -9.46 7.23
N LEU A 87 0.20 -9.19 6.31
CA LEU A 87 1.49 -9.87 6.26
C LEU A 87 2.38 -9.51 7.45
N TYR A 88 2.35 -8.26 7.93
CA TYR A 88 3.06 -7.90 9.16
C TYR A 88 2.54 -8.65 10.38
N VAL A 89 1.22 -8.71 10.55
CA VAL A 89 0.61 -9.43 11.67
C VAL A 89 0.85 -10.93 11.55
N LEU A 90 0.73 -11.50 10.35
CA LEU A 90 1.06 -12.90 10.07
C LEU A 90 2.51 -13.22 10.46
N SER A 91 3.48 -12.41 10.02
CA SER A 91 4.89 -12.62 10.33
C SER A 91 5.20 -12.56 11.82
N LEU A 92 4.54 -11.68 12.58
CA LEU A 92 4.79 -11.52 14.02
C LEU A 92 4.06 -12.55 14.90
N THR A 93 2.92 -13.05 14.45
CA THR A 93 2.05 -13.92 15.27
C THR A 93 2.02 -15.37 14.80
N GLY A 94 2.47 -15.67 13.58
CA GLY A 94 2.30 -16.98 12.95
C GLY A 94 0.85 -17.30 12.56
N THR A 95 -0.05 -16.31 12.57
CA THR A 95 -1.49 -16.54 12.38
C THR A 95 -1.85 -16.73 10.90
N HIS A 96 -1.74 -17.96 10.40
CA HIS A 96 -1.86 -18.28 8.96
C HIS A 96 -3.17 -17.89 8.27
N TRP A 97 -4.30 -17.80 8.98
CA TRP A 97 -5.58 -17.41 8.35
C TRP A 97 -5.55 -15.96 7.81
N LEU A 98 -4.69 -15.09 8.36
CA LEU A 98 -4.48 -13.74 7.86
C LEU A 98 -3.94 -13.72 6.42
N GLY A 99 -3.31 -14.81 5.97
CA GLY A 99 -2.95 -14.99 4.56
C GLY A 99 -4.16 -14.98 3.63
N ALA A 100 -5.36 -15.31 4.11
CA ALA A 100 -6.60 -15.20 3.32
C ALA A 100 -7.11 -13.76 3.19
N VAL A 101 -6.61 -12.82 4.01
CA VAL A 101 -6.95 -11.39 3.93
C VAL A 101 -6.12 -10.70 2.83
N THR A 102 -4.88 -11.12 2.63
CA THR A 102 -3.92 -10.53 1.68
C THR A 102 -4.45 -10.43 0.24
N PRO A 103 -5.15 -11.43 -0.34
CA PRO A 103 -5.71 -11.34 -1.69
C PRO A 103 -6.69 -10.16 -1.87
N PHE A 104 -7.49 -9.82 -0.86
CA PHE A 104 -8.40 -8.67 -0.94
C PHE A 104 -7.64 -7.35 -1.07
N GLY A 105 -6.50 -7.22 -0.39
CA GLY A 105 -5.61 -6.08 -0.58
C GLY A 105 -5.02 -6.03 -1.99
N GLY A 106 -4.67 -7.18 -2.56
CA GLY A 106 -4.20 -7.29 -3.95
C GLY A 106 -5.25 -6.86 -4.97
N VAL A 107 -6.50 -7.29 -4.77
CA VAL A 107 -7.64 -6.85 -5.59
C VAL A 107 -7.86 -5.35 -5.46
N ALA A 108 -7.73 -4.78 -4.26
CA ALA A 108 -7.82 -3.33 -4.06
C ALA A 108 -6.70 -2.59 -4.82
N PHE A 109 -5.46 -3.08 -4.80
CA PHE A 109 -4.38 -2.50 -5.61
C PHE A 109 -4.70 -2.52 -7.11
N LEU A 110 -5.14 -3.66 -7.63
CA LEU A 110 -5.55 -3.78 -9.04
C LEU A 110 -6.68 -2.81 -9.39
N ALA A 111 -7.71 -2.73 -8.55
CA ALA A 111 -8.82 -1.82 -8.74
C ALA A 111 -8.37 -0.36 -8.73
N SER A 112 -7.53 0.04 -7.77
CA SER A 112 -6.97 1.39 -7.71
C SER A 112 -6.21 1.75 -8.98
N TRP A 113 -5.31 0.89 -9.46
CA TRP A 113 -4.57 1.16 -10.69
C TRP A 113 -5.48 1.19 -11.93
N GLY A 114 -6.51 0.34 -11.99
CA GLY A 114 -7.54 0.41 -13.01
C GLY A 114 -8.30 1.74 -13.00
N MET A 115 -8.63 2.26 -11.82
CA MET A 115 -9.25 3.58 -11.67
C MET A 115 -8.34 4.71 -12.12
N VAL A 116 -7.03 4.63 -11.85
CA VAL A 116 -6.03 5.59 -12.36
C VAL A 116 -6.00 5.56 -13.89
N ALA A 117 -5.94 4.37 -14.49
CA ALA A 117 -5.96 4.23 -15.95
C ALA A 117 -7.25 4.80 -16.57
N LEU A 118 -8.41 4.50 -15.97
CA LEU A 118 -9.70 5.03 -16.42
C LEU A 118 -9.79 6.55 -16.27
N ALA A 119 -9.27 7.11 -15.16
CA ALA A 119 -9.23 8.55 -14.94
C ALA A 119 -8.36 9.24 -16.00
N ALA A 120 -7.17 8.70 -16.29
CA ALA A 120 -6.29 9.22 -17.32
C ALA A 120 -6.91 9.14 -18.72
N TYR A 121 -7.58 8.03 -19.04
CA TYR A 121 -8.30 7.88 -20.31
C TYR A 121 -9.43 8.91 -20.47
N ARG A 122 -10.17 9.21 -19.40
CA ARG A 122 -11.25 10.22 -19.39
C ARG A 122 -10.76 11.65 -19.34
N ALA A 123 -9.53 11.88 -18.89
CA ALA A 123 -8.92 13.21 -18.80
C ALA A 123 -8.40 13.74 -20.15
N GLN A 124 -8.78 13.11 -21.27
CA GLN A 124 -8.52 13.64 -22.60
C GLN A 124 -9.18 15.03 -22.72
N GLY A 125 -8.34 16.01 -23.10
CA GLY A 125 -8.62 17.45 -23.08
C GLY A 125 -9.70 17.92 -24.04
#